data_AF-A0A1M5JG75-F1
#
_entry.id   AF-A0A1M5JG75-F1
#
_cell.length_a   1.000
_cell.length_b   1.000
_cell.length_c   1.000
_cell.angle_alpha   90.00
_cell.angle_beta   90.00
_cell.angle_gamma   90.00
#
_symmetry.space_group_name_H-M   'P 1'
#
loop_
_entity.id
_entity.type
_entity.pdbx_description
1 polymer ?
#
loop_
_entity_poly.entity_id
_entity_poly.type
_entity_poly.pdbx_seq_one_letter_code
_entity_poly.pdbx_strand_id
1 'polypeptide(L)'
;MDGEKYEGRKKPGRTPKAEPSIHRHVFRLTDRENAKLLSLFEASGIDNKAKFIIARLFEKELRTIRIDKGTVDFYMRLTNFYGQFRSIGVNYNQLVKLLYRHFSEKKAAAYLYKLEKQTAEMASLCQKIIQLIQDFEEKFQKK
;
A
#
# COMPACT_ATOMS: atom_id res chain seq x y z
N MET A 1 10.16 11.35 58.97
CA MET A 1 8.89 12.09 59.13
C MET A 1 8.24 12.14 57.78
N ASP A 2 7.27 11.25 57.62
CA ASP A 2 6.51 11.00 56.42
C ASP A 2 5.62 12.21 56.10
N GLY A 3 5.84 12.80 54.92
CA GLY A 3 5.03 13.90 54.41
C GLY A 3 3.86 13.35 53.60
N GLU A 4 2.68 13.31 54.22
CA GLU A 4 1.41 12.88 53.64
C GLU A 4 1.14 13.54 52.27
N LYS A 5 0.93 12.70 51.24
CA LYS A 5 0.39 13.13 49.94
C LYS A 5 -1.11 13.30 50.08
N TYR A 6 -1.57 14.56 50.12
CA TYR A 6 -2.98 14.88 49.99
C TYR A 6 -3.46 14.55 48.58
N GLU A 7 -4.17 13.43 48.41
CA GLU A 7 -4.88 13.08 47.18
C GLU A 7 -6.09 14.01 46.97
N GLY A 8 -5.84 15.13 46.30
CA GLY A 8 -6.88 16.05 45.87
C GLY A 8 -7.77 15.45 44.79
N ARG A 9 -9.10 15.51 45.03
CA ARG A 9 -10.20 15.10 44.12
C ARG A 9 -9.89 15.31 42.64
N LYS A 10 -9.98 14.23 41.84
CA LYS A 10 -9.86 14.29 40.38
C LYS A 10 -10.94 15.22 39.81
N LYS A 11 -10.55 16.41 39.37
CA LYS A 11 -11.45 17.35 38.67
C LYS A 11 -11.96 16.67 37.39
N PRO A 12 -13.26 16.77 37.06
CA PRO A 12 -13.77 16.26 35.78
C PRO A 12 -13.17 17.13 34.66
N GLY A 13 -12.20 16.58 33.95
CA GLY A 13 -11.46 17.31 32.93
C GLY A 13 -10.53 16.38 32.16
N ARG A 14 -10.08 16.85 30.99
CA ARG A 14 -9.12 16.10 30.18
C ARG A 14 -7.83 15.93 30.97
N THR A 15 -7.37 14.69 31.11
CA THR A 15 -6.09 14.38 31.73
C THR A 15 -4.97 15.20 31.07
N PRO A 16 -4.16 15.94 31.84
CA PRO A 16 -3.03 16.69 31.30
C PRO A 16 -2.08 15.77 30.53
N LYS A 17 -1.51 16.26 29.43
CA LYS A 17 -0.44 15.54 28.73
C LYS A 17 0.83 15.55 29.59
N ALA A 18 1.59 14.47 29.54
CA ALA A 18 2.88 14.38 30.24
C ALA A 18 3.86 15.48 29.78
N GLU A 19 3.89 15.77 28.48
CA GLU A 19 4.68 16.85 27.89
C GLU A 19 3.78 17.81 27.08
N PRO A 20 3.28 18.89 27.69
CA PRO A 20 2.47 19.87 27.00
C PRO A 20 3.34 20.79 26.11
N SER A 21 2.86 21.08 24.90
CA SER A 21 3.49 22.06 24.00
C SER A 21 3.20 23.49 24.49
N ILE A 22 4.06 24.02 25.35
CA ILE A 22 3.88 25.34 26.01
C ILE A 22 4.65 26.49 25.35
N HIS A 23 5.69 26.20 24.56
CA HIS A 23 6.50 27.21 23.90
C HIS A 23 5.89 27.61 22.54
N ARG A 24 5.77 28.92 22.29
CA ARG A 24 5.24 29.46 21.04
C ARG A 24 6.26 30.39 20.39
N HIS A 25 6.65 30.06 19.16
CA HIS A 25 7.49 30.91 18.30
C HIS A 25 6.64 31.44 17.14
N VAL A 26 6.73 32.74 16.87
CA VAL A 26 6.00 33.40 15.78
C VAL A 26 7.02 33.89 14.75
N PHE A 27 6.84 33.47 13.51
CA PHE A 27 7.61 33.96 12.37
C PHE A 27 6.68 34.73 11.42
N ARG A 28 7.22 35.74 10.75
CA ARG A 28 6.52 36.51 9.73
C ARG A 28 6.97 36.02 8.37
N LEU A 29 6.02 35.88 7.44
CA LEU A 29 6.29 35.47 6.07
C LEU A 29 5.95 36.63 5.13
N THR A 30 6.73 36.75 4.07
CA THR A 30 6.34 37.52 2.88
C THR A 30 5.21 36.80 2.12
N ASP A 31 4.53 37.49 1.22
CA ASP A 31 3.45 36.89 0.41
C ASP A 31 3.92 35.67 -0.38
N ARG A 32 5.13 35.74 -0.95
CA ARG A 32 5.75 34.63 -1.72
C ARG A 32 6.01 33.41 -0.84
N GLU A 33 6.53 33.63 0.36
CA GLU A 33 6.80 32.55 1.31
C GLU A 33 5.51 31.93 1.85
N ASN A 34 4.48 32.75 2.10
CA ASN A 34 3.17 32.28 2.53
C ASN A 34 2.49 31.44 1.44
N ALA A 35 2.52 31.87 0.18
CA ALA A 35 2.00 31.10 -0.94
C ALA A 35 2.69 29.73 -1.05
N LYS A 36 4.03 29.70 -0.90
CA LYS A 36 4.81 28.46 -0.90
C LYS A 36 4.45 27.56 0.28
N LEU A 37 4.29 28.12 1.49
CA LEU A 37 3.88 27.37 2.68
C LEU A 37 2.51 26.71 2.49
N LEU A 38 1.53 27.45 1.96
CA LEU A 38 0.17 26.95 1.74
C LEU A 38 0.15 25.83 0.69
N SER A 39 0.88 26.00 -0.42
CA SER A 39 1.00 24.96 -1.44
C SER A 39 1.60 23.66 -0.89
N LEU A 40 2.65 23.76 -0.06
CA LEU A 40 3.25 22.59 0.59
C LEU A 40 2.32 21.96 1.64
N PHE A 41 1.56 22.77 2.36
CA PHE A 41 0.59 22.29 3.35
C PHE A 41 -0.53 21.50 2.67
N GLU A 42 -1.12 22.02 1.60
CA GLU A 42 -2.15 21.33 0.82
C GLU A 42 -1.63 20.01 0.24
N ALA A 43 -0.42 20.02 -0.33
CA ALA A 43 0.21 18.82 -0.87
C ALA A 43 0.52 17.75 0.21
N SER A 44 0.67 18.14 1.48
CA SER A 44 0.99 17.22 2.57
C SER A 44 -0.20 16.40 3.07
N GLY A 45 -1.44 16.86 2.83
CA GLY A 45 -2.66 16.21 3.34
C GLY A 45 -2.84 16.24 4.87
N ILE A 46 -2.02 17.01 5.61
CA ILE A 46 -2.12 17.14 7.07
C ILE A 46 -3.28 18.08 7.43
N ASP A 47 -4.03 17.70 8.47
CA ASP A 47 -5.23 18.42 8.95
C ASP A 47 -4.93 19.80 9.58
N ASN A 48 -3.71 20.00 10.09
CA ASN A 48 -3.35 21.13 10.91
C ASN A 48 -2.02 21.77 10.49
N LYS A 49 -2.05 23.06 10.16
CA LYS A 49 -0.87 23.83 9.72
C LYS A 49 0.29 23.80 10.71
N ALA A 50 0.02 23.89 12.02
CA ALA A 50 1.06 23.86 13.04
C ALA A 50 1.74 22.49 13.12
N LYS A 51 0.97 21.39 13.02
CA LYS A 51 1.54 20.04 12.96
C LYS A 51 2.44 19.87 11.72
N PHE A 52 2.00 20.38 10.57
CA PHE A 52 2.77 20.36 9.34
C PHE A 52 4.11 21.11 9.48
N ILE A 53 4.08 22.33 10.03
CA ILE A 53 5.28 23.15 10.26
C ILE A 53 6.24 22.44 11.22
N ILE A 54 5.74 21.90 12.34
CA ILE A 54 6.56 21.16 13.31
C ILE A 54 7.22 19.94 12.66
N ALA A 55 6.46 19.15 11.90
CA ALA A 55 6.99 17.98 11.21
C ALA A 55 8.06 18.37 10.18
N ARG A 56 7.90 19.51 9.50
CA ARG A 56 8.89 20.01 8.55
C ARG A 56 10.15 20.56 9.21
N LEU A 57 10.04 21.27 10.33
CA LEU A 57 11.16 21.88 11.07
C LEU A 57 12.04 20.86 11.77
N PHE A 58 11.44 19.82 12.36
CA PHE A 58 12.16 18.81 13.14
C PHE A 58 12.39 17.52 12.35
N GLU A 59 12.32 17.59 11.02
CA GLU A 59 12.61 16.49 10.10
C GLU A 59 12.01 15.14 10.52
N LYS A 60 10.83 15.16 11.15
CA LYS A 60 10.04 13.94 11.31
C LYS A 60 9.62 13.59 9.90
N GLU A 61 10.34 12.67 9.27
CA GLU A 61 10.18 12.25 7.88
C GLU A 61 8.73 12.44 7.44
N LEU A 62 8.48 13.57 6.79
CA LEU A 62 7.20 13.81 6.15
C LEU A 62 7.23 12.85 4.97
N ARG A 63 6.79 11.61 5.19
CA ARG A 63 6.39 10.71 4.11
C ARG A 63 5.20 11.35 3.44
N THR A 64 5.49 12.34 2.60
CA THR A 64 4.59 12.79 1.56
C THR A 64 4.59 11.62 0.59
N ILE A 65 3.84 10.57 0.92
CA ILE A 65 3.51 9.52 -0.02
C ILE A 65 2.60 10.26 -1.01
N ARG A 66 3.21 10.85 -2.04
CA ARG A 66 2.48 11.13 -3.28
C ARG A 66 2.07 9.75 -3.75
N ILE A 67 0.91 9.30 -3.30
CA ILE A 67 0.32 8.05 -3.73
C ILE A 67 -0.02 8.30 -5.19
N ASP A 68 0.91 7.94 -6.07
CA ASP A 68 0.59 7.82 -7.47
C ASP A 68 -0.50 6.75 -7.56
N LYS A 69 -1.73 7.20 -7.88
CA LYS A 69 -2.89 6.31 -8.00
C LYS A 69 -2.61 5.19 -8.99
N GLY A 70 -1.80 5.46 -10.02
CA GLY A 70 -1.37 4.46 -10.99
C GLY A 70 -0.57 3.33 -10.35
N THR A 71 0.43 3.67 -9.55
CA THR A 71 1.27 2.70 -8.82
C THR A 71 0.45 1.84 -7.85
N VAL A 72 -0.49 2.41 -7.11
CA VAL A 72 -1.34 1.62 -6.19
C VAL A 72 -2.31 0.72 -6.94
N ASP A 73 -2.95 1.22 -8.01
CA ASP A 73 -3.84 0.40 -8.84
C ASP A 73 -3.07 -0.75 -9.51
N PHE A 74 -1.84 -0.49 -9.95
CA PHE A 74 -0.94 -1.51 -10.49
C PHE A 74 -0.64 -2.61 -9.48
N TYR A 75 -0.21 -2.26 -8.25
CA TYR A 75 0.05 -3.25 -7.21
C TYR A 75 -1.20 -4.05 -6.83
N MET A 76 -2.37 -3.39 -6.71
CA MET A 76 -3.63 -4.10 -6.47
C MET A 76 -3.95 -5.11 -7.58
N ARG A 77 -3.80 -4.72 -8.86
CA ARG A 77 -4.03 -5.62 -9.99
C ARG A 77 -3.07 -6.80 -9.97
N LEU A 78 -1.80 -6.57 -9.64
CA LEU A 78 -0.80 -7.64 -9.53
C LEU A 78 -1.14 -8.62 -8.40
N THR A 79 -1.57 -8.11 -7.23
CA THR A 79 -2.04 -8.96 -6.12
C THR A 79 -3.27 -9.78 -6.52
N ASN A 80 -4.23 -9.18 -7.24
CA ASN A 80 -5.40 -9.89 -7.75
C ASN A 80 -5.01 -10.99 -8.74
N PHE A 81 -4.09 -10.73 -9.66
CA PHE A 81 -3.55 -11.75 -10.57
C PHE A 81 -2.91 -12.91 -9.81
N TYR A 82 -2.12 -12.64 -8.77
CA TYR A 82 -1.56 -13.70 -7.93
C TYR A 82 -2.64 -14.60 -7.31
N GLY A 83 -3.73 -14.00 -6.81
CA GLY A 83 -4.88 -14.75 -6.30
C GLY A 83 -5.55 -15.62 -7.36
N GLN A 84 -5.67 -15.12 -8.59
CA GLN A 84 -6.20 -15.87 -9.74
C GLN A 84 -5.30 -17.06 -10.09
N PHE A 85 -3.98 -16.88 -10.17
CA PHE A 85 -3.04 -17.97 -10.46
C PHE A 85 -3.11 -19.08 -9.41
N ARG A 86 -3.18 -18.72 -8.13
CA ARG A 86 -3.35 -19.69 -7.04
C ARG A 86 -4.65 -20.48 -7.21
N SER A 87 -5.75 -19.80 -7.51
CA SER A 87 -7.06 -20.43 -7.71
C SER A 87 -7.05 -21.39 -8.90
N ILE A 88 -6.42 -21.00 -10.01
CA ILE A 88 -6.23 -21.86 -11.19
C ILE A 88 -5.43 -23.12 -10.82
N GLY A 89 -4.33 -22.98 -10.06
CA GLY A 89 -3.53 -24.13 -9.61
C GLY A 89 -4.32 -25.11 -8.74
N VAL A 90 -5.14 -24.60 -7.82
CA VAL A 90 -6.03 -25.45 -7.01
C VAL A 90 -7.05 -26.18 -7.89
N ASN A 91 -7.71 -25.46 -8.81
CA ASN A 91 -8.69 -26.04 -9.72
C ASN A 91 -8.07 -27.09 -10.65
N TYR A 92 -6.85 -26.84 -11.15
CA TYR A 92 -6.10 -27.79 -11.97
C TYR A 92 -5.91 -29.11 -11.22
N ASN A 93 -5.40 -29.06 -9.99
CA ASN A 93 -5.18 -30.25 -9.17
C ASN A 93 -6.48 -31.02 -8.89
N GLN A 94 -7.57 -30.29 -8.61
CA GLN A 94 -8.88 -30.90 -8.41
C GLN A 94 -9.39 -31.60 -9.67
N LEU A 95 -9.28 -30.94 -10.83
CA LEU A 95 -9.74 -31.47 -12.10
C LEU A 95 -8.97 -32.72 -12.50
N VAL A 96 -7.65 -32.74 -12.35
CA VAL A 96 -6.82 -33.93 -12.60
C VAL A 96 -7.26 -35.11 -11.72
N LYS A 97 -7.47 -34.87 -10.41
CA LYS A 97 -7.95 -35.92 -9.48
C LYS A 97 -9.34 -36.46 -9.88
N LEU A 98 -10.25 -35.57 -10.29
CA LEU A 98 -11.58 -35.94 -10.79
C LEU A 98 -11.50 -36.78 -12.07
N LEU A 99 -10.62 -36.40 -13.00
CA LEU A 99 -10.44 -37.13 -14.26
C LEU A 99 -10.00 -38.58 -14.01
N TYR A 100 -8.99 -38.79 -13.17
CA TYR A 100 -8.51 -40.13 -12.84
C TYR A 100 -9.53 -40.97 -12.04
N ARG A 101 -10.41 -40.34 -11.26
CA ARG A 101 -11.40 -41.05 -10.44
C ARG A 101 -12.64 -41.50 -11.23
N HIS A 102 -13.07 -40.72 -12.22
CA HIS A 102 -14.38 -40.92 -12.88
C HIS A 102 -14.30 -41.34 -14.35
N PHE A 103 -13.16 -41.17 -15.01
CA PHE A 103 -12.99 -41.53 -16.42
C PHE A 103 -11.99 -42.67 -16.59
N SER A 104 -12.17 -43.45 -17.66
CA SER A 104 -11.14 -44.40 -18.10
C SER A 104 -9.87 -43.66 -18.52
N GLU A 105 -8.72 -44.30 -18.40
CA GLU A 105 -7.41 -43.71 -18.71
C GLU A 105 -7.38 -43.04 -20.09
N LYS A 106 -7.95 -43.70 -21.10
CA LYS A 106 -8.01 -43.17 -22.48
C LYS A 106 -8.80 -41.86 -22.57
N LYS A 107 -9.91 -41.73 -21.82
CA LYS A 107 -10.71 -40.49 -21.78
C LYS A 107 -10.03 -39.42 -20.93
N ALA A 108 -9.47 -39.80 -19.77
CA ALA A 108 -8.73 -38.89 -18.91
C ALA A 108 -7.53 -38.27 -19.64
N ALA A 109 -6.74 -39.08 -20.37
CA ALA A 109 -5.63 -38.62 -21.19
C ALA A 109 -6.06 -37.61 -22.27
N ALA A 110 -7.20 -37.86 -22.94
CA ALA A 110 -7.72 -36.93 -23.95
C ALA A 110 -8.13 -35.57 -23.35
N TYR A 111 -8.69 -35.55 -22.13
CA TYR A 111 -8.99 -34.30 -21.43
C TYR A 111 -7.74 -33.61 -20.89
N LEU A 112 -6.76 -34.36 -20.38
CA LEU A 112 -5.48 -33.81 -19.93
C LEU A 112 -4.73 -33.12 -21.06
N TYR A 113 -4.73 -33.69 -22.27
CA TYR A 113 -4.11 -33.06 -23.43
C TYR A 113 -4.74 -31.70 -23.77
N LYS A 114 -6.07 -31.56 -23.64
CA LYS A 114 -6.74 -30.27 -23.81
C LYS A 114 -6.35 -29.26 -22.72
N LEU A 115 -6.26 -29.73 -21.47
CA LEU A 115 -5.89 -28.92 -20.33
C LEU A 115 -4.44 -28.42 -20.42
N GLU A 116 -3.53 -29.29 -20.88
CA GLU A 116 -2.13 -28.96 -21.18
C GLU A 116 -2.05 -27.82 -22.20
N LYS A 117 -2.80 -27.92 -23.31
CA LYS A 117 -2.83 -26.86 -24.32
C LYS A 117 -3.28 -25.51 -23.75
N GLN A 118 -4.35 -25.49 -22.94
CA GLN A 118 -4.80 -24.26 -22.29
C GLN A 118 -3.76 -23.69 -21.32
N THR A 119 -3.05 -24.56 -20.61
CA THR A 119 -2.01 -24.17 -19.67
C THR A 119 -0.78 -23.60 -20.40
N ALA A 120 -0.44 -24.15 -21.57
CA ALA A 120 0.60 -23.61 -22.45
C ALA A 120 0.22 -22.22 -23.02
N GLU A 121 -1.03 -22.03 -23.44
CA GLU A 121 -1.54 -20.73 -23.88
C GLU A 121 -1.47 -19.69 -22.75
N MET A 122 -1.86 -20.08 -21.54
CA MET A 122 -1.76 -19.25 -20.35
C MET A 122 -0.30 -18.89 -20.01
N ALA A 123 0.64 -19.84 -20.10
CA ALA A 123 2.06 -19.58 -19.89
C ALA A 123 2.62 -18.57 -20.91
N SER A 124 2.20 -18.68 -22.18
CA SER A 124 2.55 -17.70 -23.22
C SER A 124 2.04 -16.29 -22.90
N LEU A 125 0.80 -16.17 -22.40
CA LEU A 125 0.26 -14.88 -21.96
C LEU A 125 1.05 -14.31 -20.78
N CYS A 126 1.41 -15.13 -19.80
CA CYS A 126 2.25 -14.69 -18.68
C CYS A 126 3.61 -14.17 -19.13
N GLN A 127 4.26 -14.84 -20.08
CA GLN A 127 5.52 -14.38 -20.69
C GLN A 127 5.35 -13.02 -21.37
N LYS A 128 4.27 -12.80 -22.12
CA LYS A 128 3.96 -11.49 -22.73
C LYS A 128 3.74 -10.40 -21.68
N ILE A 129 3.07 -10.72 -20.57
CA ILE A 129 2.86 -9.76 -19.47
C ILE A 129 4.21 -9.37 -18.84
N ILE A 130 5.09 -10.35 -18.58
CA ILE A 130 6.43 -10.08 -18.05
C ILE A 130 7.23 -9.17 -18.99
N GLN A 131 7.20 -9.45 -20.29
CA GLN A 131 7.86 -8.62 -21.29
C GLN A 131 7.32 -7.19 -21.30
N LEU A 132 6.00 -7.00 -21.25
CA LEU A 132 5.38 -5.67 -21.20
C LEU A 132 5.79 -4.89 -19.95
N ILE A 133 5.95 -5.56 -18.81
CA ILE A 133 6.42 -4.95 -17.57
C ILE A 133 7.89 -4.54 -17.69
N GLN A 134 8.75 -5.39 -18.25
CA GLN A 134 10.15 -5.06 -18.51
C GLN A 134 10.31 -3.87 -19.46
N ASP A 135 9.57 -3.87 -20.58
CA ASP A 135 9.56 -2.76 -21.54
C ASP A 135 9.09 -1.45 -20.91
N PHE A 136 8.14 -1.53 -19.96
CA PHE A 136 7.68 -0.38 -19.19
C PHE A 136 8.80 0.09 -18.24
N GLU A 137 9.37 -0.79 -17.42
CA GLU A 137 10.45 -0.44 -16.50
C GLU A 137 11.64 0.22 -17.23
N GLU A 138 12.07 -0.31 -18.38
CA GLU A 138 13.15 0.29 -19.16
C GLU A 138 12.84 1.70 -19.68
N LYS A 139 11.59 1.94 -20.11
CA LYS A 139 11.15 3.26 -20.61
C LYS A 139 11.03 4.29 -19.50
N PHE A 140 10.70 3.87 -18.28
CA PHE A 140 10.48 4.77 -17.14
C PHE A 140 11.70 4.88 -16.19
N GLN A 141 12.67 3.97 -16.24
CA GLN A 141 13.94 4.08 -15.49
C GLN A 141 15.02 4.92 -16.22
N LYS A 142 14.85 5.24 -17.51
CA LYS A 142 15.79 6.09 -18.28
C LYS A 142 15.52 7.61 -18.16
N LYS A 143 14.97 8.07 -17.05
CA LYS A 143 14.68 9.50 -16.80
C LYS A 143 15.22 9.99 -15.47
#